data_AF-A0A960STI7-F1
#
_entry.id   AF-A0A960STI7-F1
#
_cell.length_a   1.000
_cell.length_b   1.000
_cell.length_c   1.000
_cell.angle_alpha   90.00
_cell.angle_beta   90.00
_cell.angle_gamma   90.00
#
_symmetry.space_group_name_H-M   'P 1'
#
loop_
_entity.id
_entity.type
_entity.pdbx_description
1 polymer ?
#
loop_
_entity_poly.entity_id
_entity_poly.type
_entity_poly.pdbx_seq_one_letter_code
_entity_poly.pdbx_strand_id
1 'polypeptide(L)'
;MSPMMETMLVHDVVPRLRKAAGTIPKIGHEDDEEIAQDATLMAARMMDSAEKAGKSITPGNVSYFATRAARSGRRSYYSGRSDAMSPGCQIDGKARHDWLDDGVEFESGDSGTLHDVVASYGYHGEESDPAEEAARNLDWDAFLASHPPRHCIAIRVLVAGGTMREAGKRCGLKDSAALNLKRRIAEDLIEFFGADAIRCLLGGVRPCWESDLRMARERHLKQTGAVVAPPTQVTG
;
A
#
# COMPACT_ATOMS: atom_id res chain seq x y z
N MET A 1 25.00 -25.90 1.96
CA MET A 1 23.67 -26.50 2.18
C MET A 1 23.79 -28.01 2.24
N SER A 2 23.33 -28.64 3.32
CA SER A 2 23.27 -30.11 3.43
C SER A 2 22.18 -30.71 2.54
N PRO A 3 22.27 -32.02 2.20
CA PRO A 3 21.23 -32.72 1.45
C PRO A 3 19.84 -32.67 2.12
N MET A 4 19.78 -32.62 3.46
CA MET A 4 18.51 -32.49 4.18
C MET A 4 17.85 -31.12 3.95
N MET A 5 18.66 -30.06 3.89
CA MET A 5 18.17 -28.72 3.56
C MET A 5 17.77 -28.60 2.08
N GLU A 6 18.45 -29.32 1.19
CA GLU A 6 18.09 -29.37 -0.23
C GLU A 6 16.72 -30.02 -0.43
N THR A 7 16.49 -31.19 0.18
CA THR A 7 15.19 -31.86 0.15
C THR A 7 14.08 -30.96 0.71
N MET A 8 14.33 -30.27 1.83
CA MET A 8 13.39 -29.32 2.40
C MET A 8 13.12 -28.14 1.45
N LEU A 9 14.15 -27.59 0.81
CA LEU A 9 13.99 -26.49 -0.13
C LEU A 9 13.06 -26.91 -1.29
N VAL A 10 13.36 -28.05 -1.93
CA VAL A 10 12.65 -28.52 -3.13
C VAL A 10 11.22 -28.98 -2.82
N HIS A 11 11.02 -29.77 -1.77
CA HIS A 11 9.73 -30.41 -1.51
C HIS A 11 8.79 -29.60 -0.62
N ASP A 12 9.34 -28.78 0.28
CA ASP A 12 8.54 -28.04 1.26
C ASP A 12 8.48 -26.53 0.96
N VAL A 13 9.61 -25.91 0.62
CA VAL A 13 9.70 -24.45 0.52
C VAL A 13 9.24 -23.97 -0.86
N VAL A 14 9.79 -24.52 -1.95
CA VAL A 14 9.51 -24.09 -3.34
C VAL A 14 8.00 -24.15 -3.68
N PRO A 15 7.23 -25.20 -3.34
CA PRO A 15 5.79 -25.22 -3.64
C PRO A 15 5.02 -24.09 -2.95
N ARG A 16 5.42 -23.72 -1.73
CA ARG A 16 4.82 -22.59 -0.99
C ARG A 16 5.15 -21.26 -1.67
N LEU A 17 6.37 -21.11 -2.17
CA LEU A 17 6.81 -19.90 -2.88
C LEU A 17 6.10 -19.75 -4.22
N ARG A 18 5.97 -20.83 -5.02
CA ARG A 18 5.17 -20.81 -6.25
C ARG A 18 3.72 -20.39 -6.00
N LYS A 19 3.10 -20.90 -4.93
CA LYS A 19 1.75 -20.49 -4.54
C LYS A 19 1.67 -19.01 -4.12
N ALA A 20 2.73 -18.47 -3.54
CA ALA A 20 2.80 -17.07 -3.12
C ALA A 20 3.15 -16.10 -4.26
N ALA A 21 3.74 -16.59 -5.36
CA ALA A 21 4.27 -15.79 -6.46
C ALA A 21 3.23 -14.80 -7.02
N GLY A 22 2.02 -15.27 -7.34
CA GLY A 22 0.95 -14.42 -7.86
C GLY A 22 0.42 -13.35 -6.88
N THR A 23 0.85 -13.37 -5.61
CA THR A 23 0.51 -12.34 -4.60
C THR A 23 1.62 -11.32 -4.41
N ILE A 24 2.76 -11.50 -5.07
CA ILE A 24 3.90 -10.61 -4.99
C ILE A 24 3.76 -9.59 -6.14
N PRO A 25 3.90 -8.27 -5.87
CA PRO A 25 3.87 -7.27 -6.92
C PRO A 25 4.92 -7.57 -8.00
N LYS A 26 4.52 -7.50 -9.27
CA LYS A 26 5.39 -7.65 -10.44
C LYS A 26 5.94 -6.30 -10.85
N ILE A 27 7.20 -6.27 -11.26
CA ILE A 27 7.88 -5.08 -11.77
C ILE A 27 8.13 -5.29 -13.28
N GLY A 28 7.56 -4.43 -14.12
CA GLY A 28 7.72 -4.53 -15.57
C GLY A 28 7.09 -5.80 -16.13
N HIS A 29 7.90 -6.63 -16.80
CA HIS A 29 7.45 -7.85 -17.50
C HIS A 29 7.64 -9.14 -16.70
N GLU A 30 7.85 -9.03 -15.39
CA GLU A 30 8.04 -10.21 -14.53
C GLU A 30 6.87 -11.19 -14.58
N ASP A 31 7.18 -12.47 -14.75
CA ASP A 31 6.21 -13.55 -14.62
C ASP A 31 6.23 -14.23 -13.23
N ASP A 32 5.23 -15.05 -12.95
CA ASP A 32 5.13 -15.74 -11.64
C ASP A 32 6.24 -16.77 -11.43
N GLU A 33 6.81 -17.33 -12.50
CA GLU A 33 7.89 -18.31 -12.40
C GLU A 33 9.23 -17.62 -12.14
N GLU A 34 9.48 -16.45 -12.74
CA GLU A 34 10.62 -15.57 -12.42
C GLU A 34 10.57 -15.14 -10.95
N ILE A 35 9.40 -14.74 -10.45
CA ILE A 35 9.20 -14.41 -9.03
C ILE A 35 9.48 -15.64 -8.14
N ALA A 36 8.99 -16.81 -8.54
CA ALA A 36 9.21 -18.05 -7.80
C ALA A 36 10.70 -18.45 -7.78
N GLN A 37 11.41 -18.29 -8.89
CA GLN A 37 12.86 -18.54 -9.00
C GLN A 37 13.64 -17.61 -8.07
N ASP A 38 13.32 -16.32 -8.08
CA ASP A 38 13.95 -15.33 -7.22
C ASP A 38 13.70 -15.61 -5.73
N ALA A 39 12.45 -15.90 -5.38
CA ALA A 39 12.10 -16.28 -4.01
C ALA A 39 12.80 -17.57 -3.58
N THR A 40 12.97 -18.52 -4.50
CA THR A 40 13.70 -19.77 -4.24
C THR A 40 15.17 -19.51 -3.97
N LEU A 41 15.81 -18.63 -4.74
CA LEU A 41 17.21 -18.23 -4.50
C LEU A 41 17.38 -17.54 -3.14
N MET A 42 16.45 -16.65 -2.78
CA MET A 42 16.45 -15.99 -1.46
C MET A 42 16.32 -17.01 -0.34
N ALA A 43 15.38 -17.96 -0.46
CA ALA A 43 15.22 -19.05 0.51
C ALA A 43 16.50 -19.89 0.63
N ALA A 44 17.12 -20.29 -0.48
CA ALA A 44 18.36 -21.07 -0.47
C ALA A 44 19.49 -20.35 0.29
N ARG A 45 19.67 -19.04 0.05
CA ARG A 45 20.66 -18.22 0.77
C ARG A 45 20.36 -18.14 2.27
N MET A 46 19.09 -17.96 2.63
CA MET A 46 18.66 -17.93 4.03
C MET A 46 18.92 -19.26 4.74
N MET A 47 18.62 -20.38 4.07
CA MET A 47 18.83 -21.73 4.60
C MET A 47 20.32 -22.03 4.78
N ASP A 48 21.15 -21.73 3.78
CA ASP A 48 22.61 -21.91 3.85
C ASP A 48 23.25 -21.06 4.95
N SER A 49 22.81 -19.80 5.11
CA SER A 49 23.28 -18.94 6.19
C SER A 49 22.84 -19.41 7.57
N ALA A 50 21.61 -19.91 7.71
CA ALA A 50 21.09 -20.40 8.98
C ALA A 50 21.80 -21.71 9.40
N GLU A 51 22.05 -22.60 8.44
CA GLU A 51 22.80 -23.84 8.65
C GLU A 51 24.23 -23.54 9.12
N LYS A 52 24.95 -22.64 8.44
CA LYS A 52 26.30 -22.20 8.86
C LYS A 52 26.33 -21.59 10.26
N ALA A 53 25.23 -20.95 10.68
CA ALA A 53 25.08 -20.36 12.00
C ALA A 53 24.56 -21.35 13.06
N GLY A 54 24.30 -22.62 12.71
CA GLY A 54 23.75 -23.62 13.62
C GLY A 54 22.30 -23.33 14.07
N LYS A 55 21.55 -22.52 13.32
CA LYS A 55 20.17 -22.14 13.66
C LYS A 55 19.18 -23.14 13.08
N SER A 56 18.20 -23.56 13.90
CA SER A 56 17.09 -24.34 13.41
C SER A 56 16.14 -23.47 12.58
N ILE A 57 15.68 -24.02 11.46
CA ILE A 57 14.75 -23.35 10.55
C ILE A 57 13.59 -24.27 10.22
N THR A 58 12.43 -23.68 10.00
CA THR A 58 11.25 -24.40 9.55
C THR A 58 10.91 -23.97 8.13
N PRO A 59 10.33 -24.85 7.30
CA PRO A 59 9.94 -24.51 5.94
C PRO A 59 9.01 -23.30 5.88
N GLY A 60 8.05 -23.22 6.82
CA GLY A 60 7.09 -22.11 6.90
C GLY A 60 7.78 -20.77 7.17
N ASN A 61 8.74 -20.72 8.10
CA ASN A 61 9.47 -19.50 8.40
C ASN A 61 10.31 -19.05 7.20
N VAL A 62 11.02 -19.98 6.56
CA VAL A 62 11.84 -19.68 5.38
C VAL A 62 10.97 -19.15 4.24
N SER A 63 9.87 -19.84 3.91
CA SER A 63 8.92 -19.39 2.87
C SER A 63 8.34 -18.01 3.19
N TYR A 64 7.98 -17.76 4.44
CA TYR A 64 7.44 -16.47 4.87
C TYR A 64 8.45 -15.34 4.66
N PHE A 65 9.68 -15.50 5.16
CA PHE A 65 10.69 -14.46 5.03
C PHE A 65 11.17 -14.27 3.59
N ALA A 66 11.28 -15.34 2.80
CA ALA A 66 11.60 -15.25 1.39
C ALA A 66 10.50 -14.54 0.58
N THR A 67 9.22 -14.84 0.85
CA THR A 67 8.08 -14.14 0.25
C THR A 67 8.08 -12.66 0.65
N ARG A 68 8.35 -12.36 1.93
CA ARG A 68 8.43 -10.98 2.43
C ARG A 68 9.58 -10.21 1.78
N ALA A 69 10.74 -10.86 1.57
CA ALA A 69 11.85 -10.27 0.85
C ALA A 69 11.49 -9.99 -0.61
N ALA A 70 10.84 -10.94 -1.30
CA ALA A 70 10.37 -10.74 -2.67
C ALA A 70 9.36 -9.59 -2.80
N ARG A 71 8.47 -9.42 -1.81
CA ARG A 71 7.49 -8.30 -1.78
C ARG A 71 8.13 -6.93 -1.59
N SER A 72 9.36 -6.86 -1.09
CA SER A 72 10.06 -5.58 -0.92
C SER A 72 10.60 -5.00 -2.24
N GLY A 73 10.32 -5.64 -3.39
CA GLY A 73 10.85 -5.24 -4.70
C GLY A 73 12.30 -5.65 -4.91
N ARG A 74 12.91 -6.35 -3.95
CA ARG A 74 14.29 -6.82 -4.01
C ARG A 74 14.34 -8.16 -4.71
N ARG A 75 14.57 -8.10 -6.02
CA ARG A 75 14.85 -9.23 -6.88
C ARG A 75 16.31 -9.66 -6.73
N SER A 76 16.64 -10.86 -7.22
CA SER A 76 17.84 -11.66 -6.93
C SER A 76 19.24 -10.99 -7.01
N TYR A 77 19.35 -9.73 -7.42
CA TYR A 77 20.62 -9.03 -7.63
C TYR A 77 20.95 -8.04 -6.50
N TYR A 78 22.01 -8.40 -5.78
CA TYR A 78 22.85 -7.55 -4.95
C TYR A 78 22.23 -6.93 -3.67
N SER A 79 22.53 -7.56 -2.52
CA SER A 79 22.36 -6.97 -1.19
C SER A 79 23.71 -6.59 -0.57
N GLY A 80 24.65 -6.11 -1.39
CA GLY A 80 25.95 -5.71 -0.90
C GLY A 80 25.88 -4.37 -0.16
N ARG A 81 26.90 -4.08 0.65
CA ARG A 81 27.01 -2.82 1.43
C ARG A 81 27.15 -1.55 0.57
N SER A 82 27.03 -1.64 -0.76
CA SER A 82 26.96 -0.48 -1.67
C SER A 82 25.56 -0.23 -2.23
N ASP A 83 24.60 -1.15 -2.02
CA ASP A 83 23.19 -0.89 -2.35
C ASP A 83 22.60 0.02 -1.27
N ALA A 84 22.14 1.21 -1.68
CA ALA A 84 21.57 2.23 -0.80
C ALA A 84 20.33 1.73 -0.03
N MET A 85 19.59 0.78 -0.60
CA MET A 85 18.42 0.20 0.03
C MET A 85 18.78 -1.02 0.89
N SER A 86 19.98 -1.58 0.79
CA SER A 86 20.36 -2.77 1.56
C SER A 86 20.40 -2.48 3.08
N PRO A 87 19.97 -3.43 3.94
CA PRO A 87 20.04 -3.23 5.38
C PRO A 87 21.48 -3.04 5.86
N GLY A 88 22.43 -3.70 5.20
CA GLY A 88 23.86 -3.55 5.51
C GLY A 88 24.38 -2.14 5.26
N CYS A 89 23.98 -1.50 4.16
CA CYS A 89 24.36 -0.11 3.85
C CYS A 89 23.74 0.88 4.84
N GLN A 90 22.48 0.65 5.24
CA GLN A 90 21.80 1.46 6.25
C GLN A 90 22.42 1.30 7.65
N ILE A 91 22.71 0.06 8.07
CA ILE A 91 23.36 -0.23 9.35
C ILE A 91 24.78 0.37 9.41
N ASP A 92 25.50 0.33 8.29
CA ASP A 92 26.83 0.93 8.17
C ASP A 92 26.79 2.47 8.08
N GLY A 93 25.61 3.09 8.01
CA GLY A 93 25.43 4.53 7.85
C GLY A 93 25.91 5.07 6.49
N LYS A 94 26.09 4.20 5.50
CA LYS A 94 26.55 4.57 4.14
C LYS A 94 25.43 5.11 3.26
N ALA A 95 24.19 4.80 3.61
CA ALA A 95 23.00 5.42 3.05
C ALA A 95 22.09 5.86 4.20
N ARG A 96 21.57 7.09 4.10
CA ARG A 96 20.51 7.60 4.96
C ARG A 96 19.23 7.68 4.14
N HIS A 97 18.11 7.32 4.75
CA HIS A 97 16.81 7.58 4.15
C HIS A 97 16.47 9.04 4.46
N ASP A 98 16.62 9.94 3.48
CA ASP A 98 16.08 11.29 3.60
C ASP A 98 14.55 11.25 3.52
N TRP A 99 13.91 12.33 3.96
CA TRP A 99 12.45 12.44 3.93
C TRP A 99 11.98 12.62 2.48
N LEU A 100 11.01 11.83 2.05
CA LEU A 100 10.46 11.91 0.68
C LEU A 100 9.71 13.24 0.41
N ASP A 101 9.31 13.92 1.48
CA ASP A 101 8.63 15.22 1.45
C ASP A 101 9.62 16.40 1.58
N ASP A 102 10.92 16.13 1.68
CA ASP A 102 11.91 17.21 1.74
C ASP A 102 12.07 17.87 0.38
N GLY A 103 12.39 19.16 0.40
CA GLY A 103 12.54 19.97 -0.81
C GLY A 103 13.76 19.52 -1.61
N VAL A 104 13.56 19.24 -2.89
CA VAL A 104 14.61 18.94 -3.86
C VAL A 104 14.61 20.07 -4.90
N GLU A 105 15.76 20.72 -5.07
CA GLU A 105 15.98 21.63 -6.19
C GLU A 105 16.35 20.82 -7.43
N PHE A 106 15.60 21.01 -8.51
CA PHE A 106 15.89 20.41 -9.80
C PHE A 106 16.92 21.25 -10.56
N GLU A 107 17.69 20.60 -11.44
CA GLU A 107 18.66 21.29 -12.30
C GLU A 107 18.01 22.34 -13.22
N SER A 108 16.69 22.25 -13.46
CA SER A 108 15.91 23.26 -14.19
C SER A 108 15.68 24.56 -13.39
N GLY A 109 16.00 24.58 -12.10
CA GLY A 109 15.71 25.68 -11.18
C GLY A 109 14.32 25.60 -10.54
N ASP A 110 13.54 24.58 -10.85
CA ASP A 110 12.26 24.32 -10.20
C ASP A 110 12.48 23.55 -8.89
N SER A 111 11.69 23.85 -7.86
CA SER A 111 11.70 23.10 -6.59
C SER A 111 10.52 22.14 -6.55
N GLY A 112 10.77 20.88 -6.20
CA GLY A 112 9.72 19.89 -5.93
C GLY A 112 10.07 19.04 -4.72
N THR A 113 9.29 18.01 -4.46
CA THR A 113 9.62 16.99 -3.47
C THR A 113 10.17 15.75 -4.16
N LEU A 114 10.91 14.92 -3.41
CA LEU A 114 11.38 13.63 -3.94
C LEU A 114 10.19 12.73 -4.38
N HIS A 115 9.01 12.91 -3.78
CA HIS A 115 7.78 12.26 -4.24
C HIS A 115 7.37 12.66 -5.65
N ASP A 116 7.49 13.93 -6.04
CA ASP A 116 7.10 14.41 -7.37
C ASP A 116 7.97 13.80 -8.46
N VAL A 117 9.26 13.61 -8.16
CA VAL A 117 10.22 12.93 -9.05
C VAL A 117 9.90 11.45 -9.17
N VAL A 118 9.66 10.77 -8.05
CA VAL A 118 9.42 9.31 -8.06
C VAL A 118 8.05 8.98 -8.66
N ALA A 119 7.03 9.81 -8.41
CA ALA A 119 5.70 9.67 -8.96
C ALA A 119 5.68 9.89 -10.49
N SER A 120 6.51 10.80 -11.01
CA SER A 120 6.61 11.04 -12.46
C SER A 120 7.12 9.82 -13.27
N TYR A 121 7.80 8.87 -12.62
CA TYR A 121 8.33 7.66 -13.26
C TYR A 121 7.54 6.37 -12.95
N GLY A 122 6.43 6.47 -12.22
CA GLY A 122 5.61 5.32 -11.82
C GLY A 122 4.28 5.28 -12.58
N TYR A 123 4.25 4.49 -13.66
CA TYR A 123 3.19 4.36 -14.66
C TYR A 123 3.16 5.51 -15.67
N HIS A 124 2.97 5.15 -16.94
CA HIS A 124 2.95 6.02 -18.10
C HIS A 124 2.30 7.38 -17.80
N GLY A 125 2.81 8.45 -18.42
CA GLY A 125 2.24 9.80 -18.38
C GLY A 125 0.81 9.88 -18.91
N GLU A 126 -0.10 9.23 -18.20
CA GLU A 126 -1.53 9.42 -18.25
C GLU A 126 -1.79 10.55 -17.25
N GLU A 127 -2.03 11.72 -17.82
CA GLU A 127 -2.87 12.73 -17.19
C GLU A 127 -4.00 12.01 -16.45
N SER A 128 -4.16 12.30 -15.17
CA SER A 128 -5.07 11.56 -14.30
C SER A 128 -6.42 11.41 -14.98
N ASP A 129 -6.84 10.17 -15.28
CA ASP A 129 -8.10 9.95 -16.00
C ASP A 129 -9.21 10.73 -15.29
N PRO A 130 -10.05 11.51 -16.01
CA PRO A 130 -11.20 12.21 -15.45
C PRO A 130 -12.04 11.37 -14.47
N ALA A 131 -12.09 10.04 -14.64
CA ALA A 131 -12.73 9.13 -13.69
C ALA A 131 -12.03 9.12 -12.30
N GLU A 132 -10.70 9.18 -12.25
CA GLU A 132 -9.93 9.31 -11.02
C GLU A 132 -10.05 10.70 -10.39
N GLU A 133 -10.08 11.76 -11.19
CA GLU A 133 -10.32 13.12 -10.67
C GLU A 133 -11.74 13.28 -10.10
N ALA A 134 -12.74 12.73 -10.79
CA ALA A 134 -14.12 12.69 -10.32
C ALA A 134 -14.24 11.85 -9.04
N ALA A 135 -13.54 10.71 -8.95
CA ALA A 135 -13.46 9.91 -7.74
C ALA A 135 -12.78 10.65 -6.57
N ARG A 136 -11.84 11.56 -6.84
CA ARG A 136 -11.20 12.40 -5.81
C ARG A 136 -12.11 13.54 -5.35
N ASN A 137 -12.97 14.03 -6.24
CA ASN A 137 -13.88 15.14 -6.00
C ASN A 137 -15.34 14.69 -5.83
N LEU A 138 -15.57 13.61 -5.07
CA LEU A 138 -16.94 13.20 -4.74
C LEU A 138 -17.62 14.30 -3.93
N ASP A 139 -18.79 14.74 -4.40
CA ASP A 139 -19.61 15.74 -3.73
C ASP A 139 -20.34 15.12 -2.52
N TRP A 140 -19.58 14.97 -1.44
CA TRP A 140 -20.08 14.47 -0.16
C TRP A 140 -21.11 15.40 0.46
N ASP A 141 -21.05 16.70 0.20
CA ASP A 141 -22.00 17.66 0.76
C ASP A 141 -23.38 17.51 0.10
N ALA A 142 -23.42 17.34 -1.23
CA ALA A 142 -24.66 17.02 -1.94
C ALA A 142 -25.23 15.65 -1.52
N PHE A 143 -24.37 14.65 -1.31
CA PHE A 143 -24.80 13.35 -0.79
C PHE A 143 -25.40 13.49 0.63
N LEU A 144 -24.72 14.18 1.54
CA LEU A 144 -25.20 14.35 2.91
C LEU A 144 -26.46 15.23 3.01
N ALA A 145 -26.65 16.18 2.08
CA ALA A 145 -27.84 17.02 2.01
C ALA A 145 -29.07 16.27 1.48
N SER A 146 -28.88 15.30 0.59
CA SER A 146 -29.97 14.51 -0.02
C SER A 146 -30.43 13.33 0.83
N HIS A 147 -29.66 12.91 1.84
CA HIS A 147 -29.93 11.70 2.62
C HIS A 147 -30.47 11.97 4.04
N PRO A 148 -31.21 11.00 4.64
CA PRO A 148 -31.76 11.16 5.98
C PRO A 148 -30.68 11.39 7.05
N PRO A 149 -30.97 12.14 8.13
CA PRO A 149 -29.99 12.48 9.18
C PRO A 149 -29.24 11.28 9.79
N ARG A 150 -29.89 10.10 9.79
CA ARG A 150 -29.30 8.84 10.28
C ARG A 150 -28.13 8.34 9.41
N HIS A 151 -28.16 8.57 8.09
CA HIS A 151 -27.06 8.26 7.18
C HIS A 151 -25.88 9.18 7.48
N CYS A 152 -26.16 10.48 7.64
CA CYS A 152 -25.15 11.49 7.93
C CYS A 152 -24.45 11.24 9.26
N ILE A 153 -25.19 10.87 10.31
CA ILE A 153 -24.63 10.51 11.62
C ILE A 153 -23.73 9.28 11.50
N ALA A 154 -24.19 8.24 10.80
CA ALA A 154 -23.41 7.01 10.64
C ALA A 154 -22.11 7.24 9.85
N ILE A 155 -22.18 7.98 8.75
CA ILE A 155 -21.01 8.31 7.92
C ILE A 155 -20.01 9.15 8.72
N ARG A 156 -20.47 10.17 9.44
CA ARG A 156 -19.58 11.00 10.30
C ARG A 156 -18.89 10.18 11.40
N VAL A 157 -19.56 9.19 11.97
CA VAL A 157 -18.94 8.27 12.95
C VAL A 157 -17.85 7.41 12.29
N LEU A 158 -18.13 6.87 11.10
CA LEU A 158 -17.17 6.05 10.36
C LEU A 158 -15.95 6.86 9.91
N VAL A 159 -16.15 8.07 9.40
CA VAL A 159 -15.06 8.99 8.98
C VAL A 159 -14.15 9.35 10.16
N ALA A 160 -14.69 9.45 11.38
CA ALA A 160 -13.92 9.66 12.59
C ALA A 160 -13.16 8.40 13.07
N GLY A 161 -13.24 7.27 12.36
CA GLY A 161 -12.64 5.99 12.73
C GLY A 161 -13.46 5.18 13.72
N GLY A 162 -14.71 5.57 13.99
CA GLY A 162 -15.62 4.84 14.86
C GLY A 162 -16.19 3.58 14.21
N THR A 163 -16.87 2.76 15.01
CA THR A 163 -17.47 1.50 14.53
C THR A 163 -18.94 1.67 14.15
N MET A 164 -19.47 0.77 13.30
CA MET A 164 -20.92 0.73 13.02
C MET A 164 -21.78 0.50 14.27
N ARG A 165 -21.20 -0.13 15.31
CA ARG A 165 -21.87 -0.30 16.59
C ARG A 165 -22.07 1.03 17.32
N GLU A 166 -21.05 1.89 17.28
CA GLU A 166 -21.13 3.25 17.83
C GLU A 166 -22.10 4.12 17.01
N ALA A 167 -22.06 3.99 15.68
CA ALA A 167 -23.03 4.65 14.79
C ALA A 167 -24.47 4.22 15.12
N GLY A 168 -24.70 2.92 15.30
CA GLY A 168 -25.99 2.37 15.71
C GLY A 168 -26.48 2.96 17.03
N LYS A 169 -25.61 3.01 18.05
CA LYS A 169 -25.93 3.64 19.35
C LYS A 169 -26.31 5.12 19.20
N ARG A 170 -25.56 5.90 18.42
CA ARG A 170 -25.86 7.33 18.17
C ARG A 170 -27.15 7.53 17.37
N CYS A 171 -27.53 6.56 16.55
CA CYS A 171 -28.79 6.57 15.82
C CYS A 171 -29.98 5.96 16.60
N GLY A 172 -29.78 5.49 17.84
CA GLY A 172 -30.82 4.82 18.64
C GLY A 172 -31.24 3.45 18.09
N LEU A 173 -30.34 2.76 17.38
CA LEU A 173 -30.61 1.50 16.67
C LEU A 173 -30.02 0.30 17.40
N LYS A 174 -30.71 -0.84 17.31
CA LYS A 174 -30.18 -2.16 17.69
C LYS A 174 -29.18 -2.66 16.64
N ASP A 175 -28.29 -3.57 17.02
CA ASP A 175 -27.19 -4.08 16.17
C ASP A 175 -27.68 -4.58 14.78
N SER A 176 -28.82 -5.27 14.72
CA SER A 176 -29.42 -5.73 13.44
C SER A 176 -29.90 -4.57 12.55
N ALA A 177 -30.48 -3.53 13.14
CA ALA A 177 -30.91 -2.34 12.41
C ALA A 177 -29.73 -1.47 11.95
N ALA A 178 -28.62 -1.46 12.70
CA ALA A 178 -27.39 -0.80 12.30
C ALA A 178 -26.73 -1.49 11.09
N LEU A 179 -26.77 -2.83 11.03
CA LEU A 179 -26.29 -3.58 9.86
C LEU A 179 -27.15 -3.30 8.61
N ASN A 180 -28.48 -3.23 8.76
CA ASN A 180 -29.37 -2.86 7.65
C ASN A 180 -29.19 -1.40 7.22
N LEU A 181 -28.80 -0.50 8.13
CA LEU A 181 -28.42 0.86 7.79
C LEU A 181 -27.11 0.88 7.00
N LYS A 182 -26.11 0.07 7.39
CA LYS A 182 -24.84 -0.06 6.65
C LYS A 182 -25.07 -0.49 5.20
N ARG A 183 -25.93 -1.49 4.98
CA ARG A 183 -26.24 -1.98 3.62
C ARG A 183 -26.90 -0.90 2.77
N ARG A 184 -27.90 -0.21 3.32
CA ARG A 184 -28.56 0.92 2.63
C ARG A 184 -27.60 2.05 2.30
N ILE A 185 -26.75 2.45 3.26
CA ILE A 185 -25.69 3.44 2.98
C ILE A 185 -24.80 2.99 1.81
N ALA A 186 -24.42 1.71 1.75
CA ALA A 186 -23.59 1.22 0.65
C ALA A 186 -24.33 1.22 -0.70
N GLU A 187 -25.61 0.85 -0.72
CA GLU A 187 -26.48 0.91 -1.91
C GLU A 187 -26.65 2.36 -2.38
N ASP A 188 -27.01 3.27 -1.47
CA ASP A 188 -27.20 4.70 -1.73
C ASP A 188 -25.92 5.36 -2.27
N LEU A 189 -24.75 4.98 -1.73
CA LEU A 189 -23.45 5.47 -2.23
C LEU A 189 -23.21 5.02 -3.68
N ILE A 190 -23.48 3.75 -3.99
CA ILE A 190 -23.31 3.20 -5.34
C ILE A 190 -24.28 3.87 -6.32
N GLU A 191 -25.51 4.11 -5.90
CA GLU A 191 -26.52 4.79 -6.71
C GLU A 191 -26.15 6.26 -6.96
N PHE A 192 -25.72 6.98 -5.93
CA PHE A 192 -25.45 8.42 -6.03
C PHE A 192 -24.14 8.74 -6.75
N PHE A 193 -23.05 8.02 -6.47
CA PHE A 193 -21.74 8.29 -7.06
C PHE A 193 -21.43 7.43 -8.29
N GLY A 194 -22.22 6.39 -8.54
CA GLY A 194 -21.99 5.43 -9.61
C GLY A 194 -21.07 4.28 -9.19
N ALA A 195 -21.42 3.07 -9.64
CA ALA A 195 -20.69 1.85 -9.32
C ALA A 195 -19.25 1.85 -9.85
N ASP A 196 -18.99 2.58 -10.94
CA ASP A 196 -17.66 2.67 -11.56
C ASP A 196 -16.76 3.63 -10.80
N ALA A 197 -17.24 4.80 -10.35
CA ALA A 197 -16.45 5.72 -9.51
C ALA A 197 -16.06 5.08 -8.18
N ILE A 198 -16.99 4.36 -7.54
CA ILE A 198 -16.71 3.60 -6.32
C ILE A 198 -15.76 2.43 -6.62
N ARG A 199 -15.89 1.74 -7.76
CA ARG A 199 -14.91 0.72 -8.16
C ARG A 199 -13.56 1.30 -8.51
N CYS A 200 -13.44 2.52 -9.03
CA CYS A 200 -12.16 3.18 -9.23
C CYS A 200 -11.52 3.52 -7.88
N LEU A 201 -12.30 3.98 -6.90
CA LEU A 201 -11.82 4.20 -5.53
C LEU A 201 -11.40 2.91 -4.82
N LEU A 202 -12.15 1.82 -5.03
CA LEU A 202 -11.91 0.52 -4.39
C LEU A 202 -11.00 -0.41 -5.19
N GLY A 203 -10.81 -0.15 -6.48
CA GLY A 203 -10.09 -0.97 -7.46
C GLY A 203 -8.77 -0.34 -7.88
N GLY A 204 -8.63 0.98 -7.74
CA GLY A 204 -7.35 1.68 -7.58
C GLY A 204 -6.74 1.39 -6.20
N VAL A 205 -6.71 0.12 -5.79
CA VAL A 205 -5.97 -0.34 -4.61
C VAL A 205 -4.50 -0.14 -4.92
N ARG A 206 -4.05 1.11 -4.74
CA ARG A 206 -2.71 1.40 -4.31
C ARG A 206 -2.41 0.41 -3.18
N PRO A 207 -1.28 -0.30 -3.22
CA PRO A 207 -0.99 -1.34 -2.25
C PRO A 207 -1.23 -0.77 -0.84
N CYS A 208 -1.90 -1.52 0.02
CA CYS A 208 -2.50 -1.03 1.28
C CYS A 208 -1.59 -0.15 2.15
N TRP A 209 -0.27 -0.32 2.05
CA TRP A 209 0.73 0.54 2.69
C TRP A 209 0.63 2.02 2.26
N GLU A 210 0.28 2.29 1.01
CA GLU A 210 0.19 3.64 0.45
C GLU A 210 -1.07 4.38 0.93
N SER A 211 -2.20 3.67 1.00
CA SER A 211 -3.42 4.18 1.61
C SER A 211 -3.23 4.45 3.11
N ASP A 212 -2.50 3.58 3.80
CA ASP A 212 -2.18 3.75 5.23
C ASP A 212 -1.25 4.95 5.46
N LEU A 213 -0.23 5.14 4.61
CA LEU A 213 0.67 6.30 4.65
C LEU A 213 -0.08 7.61 4.37
N ARG A 214 -0.99 7.61 3.39
CA ARG A 214 -1.80 8.79 3.06
C ARG A 214 -2.77 9.14 4.19
N MET A 215 -3.47 8.15 4.76
CA MET A 215 -4.33 8.40 5.92
C MET A 215 -3.55 8.90 7.14
N ALA A 216 -2.33 8.40 7.37
CA ALA A 216 -1.46 8.90 8.42
C ALA A 216 -1.06 10.36 8.17
N ARG A 217 -0.74 10.71 6.92
CA ARG A 217 -0.41 12.08 6.48
C ARG A 217 -1.59 13.04 6.66
N GLU A 218 -2.77 12.69 6.20
CA GLU A 218 -3.98 13.51 6.37
C GLU A 218 -4.35 13.72 7.83
N ARG A 219 -4.19 12.68 8.66
CA ARG A 219 -4.39 12.77 10.11
C ARG A 219 -3.38 13.73 10.75
N HIS A 220 -2.12 13.67 10.33
CA HIS A 220 -1.07 14.56 10.81
C HIS A 220 -1.34 16.02 10.42
N LEU A 221 -1.68 16.29 9.16
CA LEU A 221 -2.02 17.64 8.67
C LEU A 221 -3.21 18.26 9.42
N LYS A 222 -4.25 17.45 9.69
CA LYS A 222 -5.41 17.89 10.50
C LYS A 222 -5.04 18.19 11.95
N GLN A 223 -4.00 17.55 12.50
CA GLN A 223 -3.52 17.76 13.86
C GLN A 223 -2.56 18.95 13.97
N THR A 224 -1.77 19.22 12.94
CA THR A 224 -0.79 20.32 12.91
C THR A 224 -1.35 21.62 12.36
N GLY A 225 -2.55 21.61 11.76
CA GLY A 225 -3.20 22.83 11.24
C GLY A 225 -2.48 23.41 10.01
N ALA A 226 -1.62 22.65 9.35
CA ALA A 226 -0.89 23.09 8.17
C ALA A 226 -1.84 23.18 6.97
N VAL A 227 -2.25 24.40 6.62
CA VAL A 227 -2.95 24.71 5.38
C VAL A 227 -1.95 24.60 4.24
N VAL A 228 -2.13 23.61 3.37
CA VAL A 228 -1.42 23.56 2.09
C VAL A 228 -1.95 24.73 1.26
N ALA A 229 -1.09 25.71 0.97
CA ALA A 229 -1.44 26.79 0.07
C ALA A 229 -1.81 26.20 -1.31
N PRO A 230 -2.91 26.64 -1.94
CA PRO A 230 -3.25 26.14 -3.26
C PRO A 230 -2.14 26.50 -4.25
N PRO A 231 -1.87 25.64 -5.26
CA PRO A 231 -0.89 25.94 -6.28
C PRO A 231 -1.30 27.23 -6.98
N THR A 232 -0.39 28.19 -7.00
CA THR A 232 -0.54 29.47 -7.68
C THR A 232 -0.89 29.20 -9.14
N GLN A 233 -2.13 29.51 -9.55
CA GLN A 233 -2.51 29.45 -10.95
C GLN A 233 -1.62 30.42 -11.73
N VAL A 234 -0.76 29.86 -12.58
CA VAL A 234 -0.02 30.63 -13.59
C VAL A 234 -1.04 31.11 -14.60
N THR A 235 -1.41 32.38 -14.50
CA THR A 235 -2.21 33.09 -15.50
C THR A 235 -1.28 33.43 -16.67
N GLY A 236 -1.49 32.75 -17.79
CA GLY A 236 -1.08 33.23 -19.11
C GLY A 236 -2.11 34.19 -19.68
#